data_AF-A0A962ME09-F1
#
_entry.id   AF-A0A962ME09-F1
#
_cell.length_a   1.000
_cell.length_b   1.000
_cell.length_c   1.000
_cell.angle_alpha   90.00
_cell.angle_beta   90.00
_cell.angle_gamma   90.00
#
_symmetry.space_group_name_H-M   'P 1'
#
loop_
_entity.id
_entity.type
_entity.pdbx_description
1 polymer ?
#
loop_
_entity_poly.entity_id
_entity_poly.type
_entity_poly.pdbx_seq_one_letter_code
_entity_poly.pdbx_strand_id
1 'polypeptide(L)' 'LTRFRLPWDWDGQATQLMSRAYDSEGNQQPLRADWKPQYHGSNIYHYNAIQTWQLSAAGEISNAFV' A
#
# COMPACT_ATOMS: atom_id res chain seq x y z
N LEU A 1 6.40 15.12 7.36
CA LEU A 1 6.79 13.87 6.66
C LEU A 1 7.65 13.04 7.60
N THR A 2 7.39 11.74 7.69
CA THR A 2 8.15 10.80 8.55
C THR A 2 8.74 9.72 7.66
N ARG A 3 10.04 9.45 7.78
CA ARG A 3 10.73 8.41 7.01
C ARG A 3 10.72 7.10 7.80
N PHE A 4 10.48 5.98 7.12
CA PHE A 4 10.64 4.63 7.67
C PHE A 4 11.52 3.77 6.77
N ARG A 5 12.05 2.68 7.33
CA ARG A 5 12.80 1.64 6.61
C ARG A 5 12.52 0.30 7.27
N LEU A 6 12.47 -0.76 6.47
CA LEU A 6 12.38 -2.14 6.94
C LEU A 6 13.46 -2.93 6.16
N PRO A 7 14.58 -3.31 6.79
CA PRO A 7 15.51 -4.23 6.15
C PRO A 7 14.81 -5.57 5.96
N TRP A 8 14.92 -6.12 4.76
CA TRP A 8 14.26 -7.35 4.37
C TRP A 8 15.20 -8.12 3.45
N ASP A 9 15.39 -9.40 3.77
CA ASP A 9 16.08 -10.35 2.91
C ASP A 9 15.04 -11.02 2.00
N TRP A 10 15.10 -10.69 0.72
CA TRP A 10 14.14 -11.18 -0.25
C TRP A 10 14.54 -12.57 -0.74
N ASP A 11 13.63 -13.54 -0.59
CA ASP A 11 13.81 -14.94 -0.96
C ASP A 11 13.67 -15.22 -2.47
N GLY A 12 13.50 -14.18 -3.29
CA GLY A 12 13.29 -14.28 -4.74
C GLY A 12 11.86 -14.62 -5.14
N GLN A 13 10.91 -14.79 -4.21
CA GLN A 13 9.52 -15.09 -4.54
C GLN A 13 8.73 -13.84 -4.90
N ALA A 14 7.76 -13.98 -5.80
CA ALA A 14 6.85 -12.89 -6.11
C ALA A 14 6.13 -12.41 -4.84
N THR A 15 6.23 -11.12 -4.55
CA THR A 15 5.80 -10.55 -3.26
C THR A 15 4.97 -9.29 -3.47
N GLN A 16 3.95 -9.08 -2.65
CA GLN A 16 3.24 -7.81 -2.59
C GLN A 16 3.80 -6.97 -1.44
N LEU A 17 4.32 -5.79 -1.79
CA LEU A 17 4.84 -4.83 -0.83
C LEU A 17 3.76 -3.79 -0.51
N MET A 18 3.46 -3.67 0.77
CA MET A 18 2.49 -2.71 1.30
C MET A 18 3.10 -2.02 2.53
N SER A 19 2.64 -0.80 2.81
CA SER A 19 2.93 -0.10 4.06
C SER A 19 1.65 0.47 4.64
N ARG A 20 1.58 0.56 5.96
CA ARG A 20 0.41 1.06 6.68
C ARG A 20 0.83 2.04 7.75
N ALA A 21 0.34 3.27 7.64
CA ALA A 21 0.57 4.30 8.66
C ALA A 21 -0.46 4.20 9.80
N TYR A 22 -0.02 4.63 10.98
CA TYR A 22 -0.84 4.91 12.15
C TYR A 22 -0.46 6.30 12.67
N ASP A 23 -1.41 7.06 13.21
CA ASP A 23 -1.15 8.36 13.83
C ASP A 23 -1.38 8.35 15.35
N SER A 24 -1.11 9.49 15.98
CA SER A 24 -1.26 9.68 17.43
C SER A 24 -2.71 9.67 17.93
N GLU A 25 -3.68 9.82 17.02
CA GLU A 25 -5.11 9.75 17.33
C GLU A 25 -5.66 8.32 17.19
N GLY A 26 -4.82 7.37 16.78
CA GLY A 26 -5.19 5.97 16.60
C GLY A 26 -5.80 5.68 15.23
N ASN A 27 -5.78 6.63 14.29
CA ASN A 27 -6.25 6.37 12.94
C ASN A 27 -5.30 5.40 12.24
N GLN A 28 -5.87 4.50 11.45
CA GLN A 28 -5.15 3.50 10.68
C GLN A 28 -5.39 3.75 9.18
N GLN A 29 -4.32 3.73 8.40
CA GLN A 29 -4.44 3.85 6.95
C GLN A 29 -5.29 2.70 6.36
N PRO A 30 -6.34 3.01 5.56
CA PRO A 30 -7.29 2.00 5.12
C PRO A 30 -6.75 1.13 3.98
N LEU A 31 -7.27 -0.10 3.84
CA LEU A 31 -7.08 -0.87 2.61
C LEU A 31 -7.87 -0.22 1.47
N ARG A 32 -7.48 -0.50 0.24
CA ARG A 32 -8.23 -0.04 -0.94
C ARG A 32 -9.66 -0.59 -0.94
N ALA A 33 -9.86 -1.83 -0.51
CA ALA A 33 -11.17 -2.47 -0.40
C ALA A 33 -12.09 -1.75 0.60
N ASP A 34 -11.54 -1.16 1.66
CA ASP A 34 -12.30 -0.39 2.64
C ASP A 34 -12.53 1.05 2.18
N TRP A 35 -11.55 1.66 1.51
CA TRP A 35 -11.64 3.04 1.02
C TRP A 35 -12.63 3.16 -0.14
N LYS A 36 -12.60 2.23 -1.10
CA LYS A 36 -13.35 2.36 -2.37
C LYS A 36 -14.87 2.48 -2.22
N PRO A 37 -15.55 1.71 -1.33
CA PRO A 37 -16.99 1.82 -1.14
C PRO A 37 -17.44 3.13 -0.47
N GLN A 38 -16.54 3.86 0.20
CA GLN A 38 -16.87 5.10 0.90
C GLN A 38 -17.03 6.30 -0.06
N TYR A 39 -16.55 6.17 -1.30
CA TYR A 39 -16.49 7.26 -2.26
C TYR A 39 -17.04 6.87 -3.63
N HIS A 40 -17.34 7.87 -4.44
CA HIS A 40 -17.69 7.65 -5.83
C HIS A 40 -16.54 6.95 -6.59
N GLY A 41 -16.88 6.07 -7.53
CA GLY A 41 -15.90 5.24 -8.25
C GLY A 41 -14.83 6.04 -9.01
N SER A 42 -15.12 7.28 -9.41
CA SER A 42 -14.19 8.19 -10.08
C SER A 42 -13.46 9.14 -9.13
N ASN A 43 -13.68 9.07 -7.81
CA ASN A 43 -12.99 9.94 -6.87
C ASN A 43 -11.49 9.61 -6.82
N ILE A 44 -10.66 10.62 -7.05
CA ILE A 44 -9.19 10.56 -6.99
C ILE A 44 -8.62 11.43 -5.86
N TYR A 45 -9.45 12.27 -5.23
CA TYR A 45 -9.02 13.16 -4.16
C TYR A 45 -9.02 12.44 -2.81
N HIS A 46 -8.09 12.83 -1.94
CA HIS A 46 -7.93 12.25 -0.61
C HIS A 46 -7.82 10.72 -0.60
N TYR A 47 -7.24 10.15 -1.67
CA TYR A 47 -6.98 8.72 -1.77
C TYR A 47 -5.78 8.35 -0.87
N ASN A 48 -6.09 7.99 0.37
CA ASN A 48 -5.11 7.59 1.39
C ASN A 48 -5.04 6.07 1.58
N ALA A 49 -5.70 5.27 0.74
CA ALA A 49 -5.61 3.82 0.83
C ALA A 49 -4.17 3.32 0.66
N ILE A 50 -3.89 2.15 1.25
CA ILE A 50 -2.60 1.47 1.11
C ILE A 50 -2.29 1.26 -0.38
N GLN A 51 -1.10 1.70 -0.81
CA GLN A 51 -0.57 1.39 -2.12
C GLN A 51 0.12 0.02 -2.08
N THR A 52 -0.17 -0.80 -3.09
CA THR A 52 0.49 -2.09 -3.28
C THR A 52 1.47 -2.03 -4.45
N TRP A 53 2.66 -2.56 -4.22
CA TRP A 53 3.64 -2.81 -5.27
C TRP A 53 3.80 -4.31 -5.45
N GLN A 54 3.64 -4.79 -6.66
CA GLN A 54 3.94 -6.18 -7.00
C GLN A 54 5.42 -6.27 -7.38
N LEU A 55 6.18 -7.06 -6.63
CA LEU A 55 7.51 -7.50 -6.97
C LEU A 55 7.41 -8.85 -7.67
N SER A 56 7.91 -8.95 -8.90
CA SER A 56 8.01 -10.23 -9.60
C SER A 56 9.23 -11.03 -9.12
N ALA A 57 9.26 -12.34 -9.35
CA ALA A 57 10.44 -13.17 -9.07
C ALA A 57 11.69 -12.75 -9.86
N ALA A 58 11.52 -11.99 -10.95
CA ALA A 58 12.63 -11.42 -11.73
C ALA A 58 13.13 -10.07 -11.17
N GLY A 59 12.53 -9.55 -10.11
CA GLY A 59 12.93 -8.29 -9.47
C GLY A 59 12.21 -7.05 -10.03
N GLU A 60 11.25 -7.23 -10.95
CA GLU A 60 10.50 -6.11 -11.53
C GLU A 60 9.42 -5.63 -10.57
N ILE A 61 9.20 -4.31 -10.53
CA ILE A 61 8.19 -3.68 -9.68
C ILE A 61 7.11 -3.05 -10.54
N SER A 62 5.85 -3.34 -10.21
CA SER A 62 4.68 -2.72 -10.86
C SER A 62 3.64 -2.27 -9.84
N ASN A 63 2.83 -1.28 -10.23
CA ASN A 63 1.69 -0.84 -9.43
C ASN A 63 0.59 -1.91 -9.52
N ALA A 64 0.06 -2.33 -8.37
CA ALA A 64 -1.03 -3.29 -8.28
C ALA A 64 -2.22 -2.73 -7.49
N PHE A 65 -3.42 -3.10 -7.91
CA PHE A 65 -4.68 -2.74 -7.25
C PHE A 65 -5.31 -4.01 -6.68
N VAL A 66 -5.05 -4.25 -5.39
CA VAL A 66 -5.58 -5.36 -4.61
C VAL A 66 -6.52 -4.85 -3.54
#